data_AF-A0A7S4ABC6-F1
#
_entry.id   AF-A0A7S4ABC6-F1
#
_cell.length_a   1.000
_cell.length_b   1.000
_cell.length_c   1.000
_cell.angle_alpha   90.00
_cell.angle_beta   90.00
_cell.angle_gamma   90.00
#
_symmetry.space_group_name_H-M   'P 1'
#
loop_
_entity.id
_entity.type
_entity.pdbx_description
1 polymer ?
#
loop_
_entity_poly.entity_id
_entity_poly.type
_entity_poly.pdbx_seq_one_letter_code
_entity_poly.pdbx_strand_id
1 'polypeptide(L)'
;KCPDIDGQDIGHNYNDQGQPLVSAASLENKSGLLPLHTALHVASSSECIELLIQSHPTGLVHSSEEQMQTPLVHAFSSEFSAPLQPVTNLKLLLAAYPTSRHGTYMDGRLAVKMEDALGMYPIHYACQNQTSFESIKIFIENFKRCVTYQNSDGDLPIHSMLSREHLFLAPTSGSVRGASLAKPLGLLTKKEKEWQKEVKQVQKLKMRILLEPLEMPEH
;
A
#
# COMPACT_ATOMS: atom_id res chain seq x y z
N LYS A 1 44.48 13.49 -31.63
CA LYS A 1 43.16 13.17 -32.23
C LYS A 1 42.96 11.67 -32.10
N CYS A 2 42.34 11.24 -30.99
CA CYS A 2 41.76 9.91 -30.90
C CYS A 2 40.32 10.01 -31.45
N PRO A 3 39.86 9.01 -32.21
CA PRO A 3 38.62 9.10 -32.95
C PRO A 3 37.42 8.86 -32.03
N ASP A 4 36.35 9.59 -32.32
CA ASP A 4 35.01 9.40 -31.77
C ASP A 4 34.57 7.94 -31.95
N ILE A 5 34.30 7.27 -30.84
CA ILE A 5 33.59 6.00 -30.82
C ILE A 5 32.45 6.17 -29.82
N ASP A 6 31.25 6.12 -30.40
CA ASP A 6 29.94 6.11 -29.78
C ASP A 6 29.51 7.40 -29.07
N GLY A 7 28.70 8.17 -29.80
CA GLY A 7 27.77 9.16 -29.25
C GLY A 7 26.74 8.51 -28.32
N GLN A 8 27.21 7.99 -27.19
CA GLN A 8 26.39 7.55 -26.07
C GLN A 8 26.15 8.75 -25.17
N ASP A 9 24.98 9.32 -25.38
CA ASP A 9 24.27 10.23 -24.51
C ASP A 9 24.66 10.01 -23.03
N ILE A 10 25.36 10.99 -22.45
CA ILE A 10 25.63 11.14 -21.00
C ILE A 10 24.33 11.49 -20.24
N GLY A 11 23.20 11.00 -20.73
CA GLY A 11 21.85 11.44 -20.44
C GLY A 11 21.47 11.33 -18.97
N HIS A 12 21.06 12.50 -18.47
CA HIS A 12 20.01 12.72 -17.46
C HIS A 12 20.35 12.74 -15.97
N ASN A 13 21.59 12.48 -15.55
CA ASN A 13 21.91 12.59 -14.12
C ASN A 13 22.63 13.87 -13.72
N TYR A 14 23.13 14.67 -14.67
CA TYR A 14 23.79 15.94 -14.38
C TYR A 14 23.40 16.99 -15.44
N ASN A 15 23.27 18.25 -15.05
CA ASN A 15 23.03 19.35 -15.97
C ASN A 15 24.33 19.75 -16.72
N ASP A 16 24.24 20.68 -17.66
CA ASP A 16 25.40 21.19 -18.43
C ASP A 16 26.52 21.80 -17.56
N GLN A 17 26.26 22.02 -16.27
CA GLN A 17 27.19 22.54 -15.28
C GLN A 17 27.79 21.44 -14.39
N GLY A 18 27.49 20.17 -14.66
CA GLY A 18 27.97 19.02 -13.88
C GLY A 18 27.31 18.90 -12.51
N GLN A 19 26.13 19.51 -12.29
CA GLN A 19 25.35 19.36 -11.05
C GLN A 19 24.34 18.24 -11.19
N PRO A 20 24.13 17.40 -10.17
CA PRO A 20 23.20 16.30 -10.28
C PRO A 20 21.77 16.80 -10.54
N LEU A 21 21.12 16.24 -11.55
CA LEU A 21 19.72 16.51 -11.85
C LEU A 21 18.87 15.79 -10.81
N VAL A 22 18.31 16.55 -9.87
CA VAL A 22 17.44 16.02 -8.81
C VAL A 22 15.99 16.06 -9.30
N SER A 23 15.34 14.89 -9.32
CA SER A 23 13.91 14.80 -9.60
C SER A 23 13.12 15.29 -8.38
N ALA A 24 12.08 16.09 -8.61
CA ALA A 24 11.16 16.46 -7.52
C ALA A 24 10.51 15.22 -6.86
N ALA A 25 10.44 14.10 -7.58
CA ALA A 25 9.95 12.81 -7.06
C ALA A 25 10.85 12.21 -5.96
N SER A 26 12.11 12.64 -5.85
CA SER A 26 13.06 12.17 -4.83
C SER A 26 13.28 13.17 -3.69
N LEU A 27 12.52 14.27 -3.64
CA LEU A 27 12.64 15.28 -2.59
C LEU A 27 11.62 15.02 -1.49
N GLU A 28 12.10 15.00 -0.25
CA GLU A 28 11.27 14.81 0.93
C GLU A 28 10.66 16.13 1.40
N ASN A 29 9.45 16.05 1.97
CA ASN A 29 8.91 17.13 2.79
C ASN A 29 9.54 17.11 4.20
N LYS A 30 9.08 18.00 5.09
CA LYS A 30 9.62 18.13 6.47
C LYS A 30 9.42 16.90 7.37
N SER A 31 8.60 15.94 6.96
CA SER A 31 8.35 14.69 7.67
C SER A 31 9.03 13.49 7.01
N GLY A 32 9.97 13.73 6.08
CA GLY A 32 10.67 12.68 5.35
C GLY A 32 9.79 11.98 4.29
N LEU A 33 8.70 12.62 3.83
CA LEU A 33 7.79 11.99 2.87
C LEU A 33 8.11 12.43 1.44
N LEU A 34 8.41 11.45 0.58
CA LEU A 34 8.43 11.63 -0.88
C LEU A 34 7.02 11.94 -1.44
N PRO A 35 6.90 12.56 -2.63
CA PRO A 35 5.61 12.75 -3.29
C PRO A 35 4.80 11.47 -3.49
N LEU A 36 5.47 10.32 -3.66
CA LEU A 36 4.83 9.02 -3.77
C LEU A 36 4.05 8.63 -2.50
N HIS A 37 4.56 8.96 -1.30
CA HIS A 37 3.82 8.76 -0.04
C HIS A 37 2.51 9.53 -0.03
N THR A 38 2.58 10.82 -0.39
CA THR A 38 1.41 11.71 -0.41
C THR A 38 0.38 11.25 -1.44
N ALA A 39 0.82 10.89 -2.64
CA ALA A 39 -0.06 10.43 -3.71
C ALA A 39 -0.82 9.16 -3.29
N LEU A 40 -0.16 8.22 -2.62
CA LEU A 40 -0.78 7.01 -2.07
C LEU A 40 -1.67 7.32 -0.88
N HIS A 41 -1.27 8.20 0.03
CA HIS A 41 -2.10 8.60 1.17
C HIS A 41 -3.45 9.17 0.74
N VAL A 42 -3.52 9.86 -0.41
CA VAL A 42 -4.79 10.39 -0.95
C VAL A 42 -5.44 9.49 -2.01
N ALA A 43 -4.94 8.26 -2.21
CA ALA A 43 -5.40 7.30 -3.22
C ALA A 43 -5.47 7.91 -4.64
N SER A 44 -4.40 8.57 -5.06
CA SER A 44 -4.26 9.19 -6.38
C SER A 44 -4.36 8.16 -7.52
N SER A 45 -4.58 8.66 -8.75
CA SER A 45 -4.75 7.81 -9.94
C SER A 45 -3.50 7.00 -10.26
N SER A 46 -3.68 5.85 -10.91
CA SER A 46 -2.59 4.95 -11.26
C SER A 46 -1.57 5.58 -12.20
N GLU A 47 -1.99 6.51 -13.07
CA GLU A 47 -1.09 7.26 -13.95
C GLU A 47 -0.17 8.17 -13.14
N CYS A 48 -0.68 8.83 -12.10
CA CYS A 48 0.14 9.66 -11.20
C CYS A 48 1.15 8.80 -10.44
N ILE A 49 0.71 7.66 -9.90
CA ILE A 49 1.58 6.71 -9.20
C ILE A 49 2.66 6.15 -10.14
N GLU A 50 2.29 5.75 -11.35
CA GLU A 50 3.23 5.23 -12.35
C GLU A 50 4.30 6.26 -12.72
N LEU A 51 3.93 7.51 -12.99
CA LEU A 51 4.87 8.58 -13.31
C LEU A 51 5.87 8.83 -12.16
N LEU A 52 5.39 8.81 -10.91
CA LEU A 52 6.26 8.99 -9.73
C LEU A 52 7.23 7.82 -9.56
N ILE A 53 6.77 6.58 -9.74
CA ILE A 53 7.63 5.39 -9.65
C ILE A 53 8.66 5.39 -10.79
N GLN A 54 8.26 5.66 -12.04
CA GLN A 54 9.18 5.73 -13.18
C GLN A 54 10.25 6.81 -13.00
N SER A 55 9.89 7.94 -12.37
CA SER A 55 10.81 9.04 -12.11
C SER A 55 11.77 8.78 -10.95
N HIS A 56 11.37 7.97 -9.96
CA HIS A 56 12.20 7.63 -8.81
C HIS A 56 11.89 6.24 -8.24
N PRO A 57 12.36 5.15 -8.89
CA PRO A 57 11.97 3.79 -8.52
C PRO A 57 12.47 3.34 -7.15
N THR A 58 13.62 3.87 -6.70
CA THR A 58 14.12 3.63 -5.33
C THR A 58 13.17 4.15 -4.25
N GLY A 59 12.28 5.09 -4.60
CA GLY A 59 11.25 5.60 -3.71
C GLY A 59 10.26 4.53 -3.22
N LEU A 60 10.11 3.40 -3.92
CA LEU A 60 9.22 2.30 -3.54
C LEU A 60 9.49 1.73 -2.14
N VAL A 61 10.75 1.80 -1.69
CA VAL A 61 11.21 1.28 -0.38
C VAL A 61 11.74 2.39 0.53
N HIS A 62 11.50 3.65 0.19
CA HIS A 62 11.92 4.77 1.01
C HIS A 62 11.06 4.86 2.26
N SER A 63 11.67 4.76 3.44
CA SER A 63 10.97 4.91 4.72
C SER A 63 10.97 6.37 5.17
N SER A 64 9.82 6.86 5.63
CA SER A 64 9.71 8.18 6.25
C SER A 64 10.57 8.29 7.51
N GLU A 65 11.00 9.51 7.85
CA GLU A 65 11.88 9.74 8.99
C GLU A 65 11.17 9.50 10.34
N GLU A 66 9.93 9.96 10.48
CA GLU A 66 9.22 9.96 11.78
C GLU A 66 8.69 8.58 12.19
N GLN A 67 8.21 7.78 11.22
CA GLN A 67 7.50 6.52 11.50
C GLN A 67 8.09 5.33 10.75
N MET A 68 9.17 5.52 9.98
CA MET A 68 9.76 4.48 9.13
C MET A 68 8.79 3.89 8.09
N GLN A 69 7.73 4.63 7.74
CA GLN A 69 6.68 4.13 6.86
C GLN A 69 7.10 4.23 5.40
N THR A 70 7.02 3.11 4.68
CA THR A 70 7.19 3.09 3.23
C THR A 70 5.96 3.63 2.51
N PRO A 71 6.02 3.94 1.19
CA PRO A 71 4.84 4.37 0.45
C PRO A 71 3.74 3.30 0.47
N LEU A 72 4.11 2.01 0.47
CA LEU A 72 3.16 0.91 0.55
C LEU A 72 2.42 0.87 1.90
N VAL A 73 3.09 1.19 3.02
CA VAL A 73 2.42 1.38 4.32
C VAL A 73 1.45 2.56 4.25
N HIS A 74 1.88 3.70 3.72
CA HIS A 74 1.04 4.90 3.57
C HIS A 74 -0.20 4.70 2.70
N ALA A 75 -0.15 3.82 1.71
CA ALA A 75 -1.32 3.46 0.91
C ALA A 75 -2.46 2.88 1.77
N PHE A 76 -2.13 2.21 2.88
CA PHE A 76 -3.08 1.50 3.72
C PHE A 76 -3.21 2.03 5.15
N SER A 77 -2.38 2.97 5.60
CA SER A 77 -2.35 3.44 6.99
C SER A 77 -3.59 4.24 7.43
N SER A 78 -4.33 4.81 6.48
CA SER A 78 -5.55 5.58 6.73
C SER A 78 -6.81 4.74 6.52
N GLU A 79 -7.74 4.80 7.48
CA GLU A 79 -9.06 4.16 7.36
C GLU A 79 -9.92 4.71 6.21
N PHE A 80 -9.62 5.93 5.74
CA PHE A 80 -10.33 6.57 4.63
C PHE A 80 -9.73 6.18 3.28
N SER A 81 -8.40 6.09 3.21
CA SER A 81 -7.69 5.90 1.94
C SER A 81 -7.54 4.44 1.56
N ALA A 82 -7.35 3.56 2.54
CA ALA A 82 -7.11 2.14 2.32
C ALA A 82 -8.26 1.42 1.56
N PRO A 83 -9.55 1.71 1.81
CA PRO A 83 -10.65 1.17 1.00
C PRO A 83 -10.72 1.72 -0.42
N LEU A 84 -10.15 2.91 -0.66
CA LEU A 84 -10.20 3.63 -1.93
C LEU A 84 -9.02 3.27 -2.85
N GLN A 85 -8.00 2.59 -2.34
CA GLN A 85 -6.83 2.20 -3.15
C GLN A 85 -7.25 1.35 -4.35
N PRO A 86 -7.00 1.83 -5.58
CA PRO A 86 -7.15 1.00 -6.77
C PRO A 86 -6.22 -0.21 -6.69
N VAL A 87 -6.72 -1.38 -7.07
CA VAL A 87 -5.91 -2.60 -7.18
C VAL A 87 -4.71 -2.40 -8.11
N THR A 88 -4.86 -1.55 -9.13
CA THR A 88 -3.77 -1.18 -10.03
C THR A 88 -2.61 -0.47 -9.33
N ASN A 89 -2.87 0.39 -8.34
CA ASN A 89 -1.80 1.04 -7.57
C ASN A 89 -0.98 0.00 -6.81
N LEU A 90 -1.64 -0.98 -6.18
CA LEU A 90 -0.93 -2.07 -5.51
C LEU A 90 -0.09 -2.88 -6.50
N LYS A 91 -0.61 -3.20 -7.68
CA LYS A 91 0.14 -3.91 -8.72
C LYS A 91 1.37 -3.13 -9.19
N LEU A 92 1.25 -1.81 -9.36
CA LEU A 92 2.37 -0.94 -9.68
C LEU A 92 3.41 -0.97 -8.55
N LEU A 93 2.98 -0.81 -7.29
CA LEU A 93 3.89 -0.82 -6.14
C LEU A 93 4.62 -2.16 -5.93
N LEU A 94 4.07 -3.28 -6.41
CA LEU A 94 4.68 -4.61 -6.31
C LEU A 94 5.44 -5.03 -7.58
N ALA A 95 5.51 -4.17 -8.60
CA ALA A 95 6.25 -4.45 -9.82
C ALA A 95 7.76 -4.18 -9.65
N ALA A 96 8.54 -4.62 -10.63
CA ALA A 96 9.97 -4.35 -10.71
C ALA A 96 10.26 -3.23 -11.70
N TYR A 97 11.13 -2.29 -11.33
CA TYR A 97 11.45 -1.10 -12.12
C TYR A 97 12.96 -0.92 -12.28
N PRO A 98 13.46 -0.49 -13.44
CA PRO A 98 14.89 -0.26 -13.67
C PRO A 98 15.38 0.95 -12.87
N THR A 99 16.52 0.84 -12.19
CA THR A 99 17.12 1.92 -11.37
C THR A 99 18.43 2.47 -11.90
N SER A 100 19.19 1.68 -12.66
CA SER A 100 20.42 2.14 -13.27
C SER A 100 20.56 1.60 -14.68
N ARG A 101 21.39 2.28 -15.47
CA ARG A 101 21.73 1.88 -16.85
C ARG A 101 22.37 0.49 -16.94
N HIS A 102 22.87 -0.07 -15.84
CA HIS A 102 23.49 -1.40 -15.80
C HIS A 102 22.45 -2.52 -15.60
N GLY A 103 21.15 -2.20 -15.64
CA GLY A 103 20.07 -3.18 -15.53
C GLY A 103 19.80 -3.62 -14.09
N THR A 104 20.11 -2.79 -13.09
CA THR A 104 19.65 -3.04 -11.73
C THR A 104 18.15 -2.74 -11.64
N TYR A 105 17.43 -3.54 -10.86
CA TYR A 105 15.99 -3.38 -10.66
C TYR A 105 15.66 -3.11 -9.20
N MET A 106 14.75 -2.17 -8.95
CA MET A 106 13.99 -2.09 -7.71
C MET A 106 12.81 -3.04 -7.79
N ASP A 107 12.79 -4.07 -6.95
CA ASP A 107 11.62 -4.94 -6.77
C ASP A 107 10.72 -4.38 -5.66
N GLY A 108 9.55 -3.87 -6.05
CA GLY A 108 8.58 -3.32 -5.12
C GLY A 108 8.03 -4.32 -4.09
N ARG A 109 8.13 -5.64 -4.36
CA ARG A 109 7.75 -6.68 -3.38
C ARG A 109 8.57 -6.63 -2.09
N LEU A 110 9.75 -6.00 -2.11
CA LEU A 110 10.55 -5.78 -0.89
C LEU A 110 9.75 -4.97 0.14
N ALA A 111 8.94 -4.00 -0.29
CA ALA A 111 8.15 -3.16 0.61
C ALA A 111 7.11 -3.94 1.42
N VAL A 112 6.68 -5.14 0.96
CA VAL A 112 5.76 -6.01 1.71
C VAL A 112 6.37 -6.50 3.03
N LYS A 113 7.71 -6.57 3.09
CA LYS A 113 8.48 -7.05 4.24
C LYS A 113 9.06 -5.92 5.09
N MET A 114 8.73 -4.67 4.77
CA MET A 114 9.21 -3.52 5.51
C MET A 114 8.14 -3.13 6.52
N GLU A 115 8.47 -3.32 7.79
CA GLU A 115 7.67 -2.83 8.90
C GLU A 115 8.01 -1.37 9.20
N ASP A 116 7.05 -0.68 9.81
CA ASP A 116 7.24 0.67 10.32
C ASP A 116 7.74 0.66 11.77
N ALA A 117 7.81 1.83 12.41
CA ALA A 117 8.29 1.96 13.80
C ALA A 117 7.45 1.17 14.83
N LEU A 118 6.23 0.74 14.50
CA LEU A 118 5.37 -0.09 15.35
C LEU A 118 5.51 -1.60 15.04
N GLY A 119 6.44 -1.98 14.16
CA GLY A 119 6.52 -3.34 13.63
C GLY A 119 5.36 -3.65 12.67
N MET A 120 4.60 -2.65 12.24
CA MET A 120 3.41 -2.88 11.41
C MET A 120 3.81 -2.98 9.94
N TYR A 121 3.69 -4.20 9.40
CA TYR A 121 3.80 -4.46 7.96
C TYR A 121 2.57 -3.92 7.20
N PRO A 122 2.67 -3.61 5.89
CA PRO A 122 1.54 -3.10 5.10
C PRO A 122 0.27 -3.95 5.19
N ILE A 123 0.40 -5.28 5.32
CA ILE A 123 -0.76 -6.16 5.44
C ILE A 123 -1.53 -5.97 6.76
N HIS A 124 -0.88 -5.58 7.86
CA HIS A 124 -1.57 -5.27 9.11
C HIS A 124 -2.54 -4.10 8.90
N TYR A 125 -2.05 -3.02 8.29
CA TYR A 125 -2.86 -1.87 7.93
C TYR A 125 -3.95 -2.20 6.92
N ALA A 126 -3.65 -3.01 5.89
CA ALA A 126 -4.66 -3.42 4.91
C ALA A 126 -5.81 -4.23 5.56
N CYS A 127 -5.47 -5.08 6.54
CA CYS A 127 -6.42 -5.86 7.31
C CYS A 127 -7.26 -4.98 8.26
N GLN A 128 -6.61 -4.03 8.94
CA GLN A 128 -7.25 -3.08 9.85
C GLN A 128 -8.18 -2.11 9.10
N ASN A 129 -7.74 -1.53 7.99
CA ASN A 129 -8.38 -0.36 7.39
C ASN A 129 -9.35 -0.71 6.24
N GLN A 130 -10.01 -1.87 6.32
CA GLN A 130 -11.07 -2.30 5.38
C GLN A 130 -10.69 -2.26 3.88
N THR A 131 -9.41 -2.45 3.55
CA THR A 131 -8.96 -2.54 2.15
C THR A 131 -9.75 -3.59 1.36
N SER A 132 -9.87 -3.42 0.04
CA SER A 132 -10.56 -4.39 -0.82
C SER A 132 -10.05 -5.84 -0.59
N PHE A 133 -10.95 -6.82 -0.73
CA PHE A 133 -10.57 -8.25 -0.65
C PHE A 133 -9.49 -8.60 -1.69
N GLU A 134 -9.57 -8.01 -2.88
CA GLU A 134 -8.61 -8.25 -3.96
C GLU A 134 -7.20 -7.78 -3.59
N SER A 135 -7.06 -6.64 -2.90
CA SER A 135 -5.75 -6.18 -2.45
C SER A 135 -5.14 -7.13 -1.40
N ILE A 136 -5.93 -7.60 -0.44
CA ILE A 136 -5.48 -8.59 0.56
C ILE A 136 -5.06 -9.88 -0.14
N LYS A 137 -5.84 -10.33 -1.13
CA LYS A 137 -5.51 -11.49 -1.94
C LYS A 137 -4.17 -11.31 -2.67
N ILE A 138 -3.92 -10.15 -3.29
CA ILE A 138 -2.65 -9.85 -3.97
C ILE A 138 -1.46 -9.90 -3.00
N PHE A 139 -1.60 -9.38 -1.78
CA PHE A 139 -0.54 -9.51 -0.76
C PHE A 139 -0.18 -10.98 -0.50
N ILE A 140 -1.19 -11.83 -0.31
CA ILE A 140 -1.02 -13.25 0.01
C ILE A 140 -0.50 -14.05 -1.20
N GLU A 141 -0.96 -13.74 -2.40
CA GLU A 141 -0.48 -14.38 -3.64
C GLU A 141 0.97 -14.03 -3.96
N ASN A 142 1.40 -12.78 -3.71
CA ASN A 142 2.79 -12.37 -3.94
C ASN A 142 3.72 -12.81 -2.81
N PHE A 143 3.20 -12.90 -1.59
CA PHE A 143 4.00 -13.27 -0.43
C PHE A 143 3.17 -13.96 0.65
N LYS A 144 2.87 -15.24 0.47
CA LYS A 144 1.97 -16.03 1.34
C LYS A 144 2.30 -15.93 2.83
N ARG A 145 3.59 -15.85 3.18
CA ARG A 145 4.07 -15.77 4.56
C ARG A 145 3.81 -14.43 5.26
N CYS A 146 3.34 -13.38 4.57
CA CYS A 146 3.01 -12.10 5.22
C CYS A 146 1.92 -12.25 6.29
N VAL A 147 1.05 -13.27 6.18
CA VAL A 147 0.00 -13.55 7.18
C VAL A 147 0.56 -14.01 8.53
N THR A 148 1.84 -14.39 8.60
CA THR A 148 2.52 -14.79 9.84
C THR A 148 3.42 -13.71 10.42
N TYR A 149 3.45 -12.53 9.83
CA TYR A 149 4.27 -11.43 10.35
C TYR A 149 3.69 -10.92 11.65
N GLN A 150 4.52 -10.81 12.66
CA GLN A 150 4.14 -10.27 13.96
C GLN A 150 4.62 -8.83 14.03
N ASN A 151 3.75 -7.93 14.49
CA ASN A 151 4.17 -6.58 14.85
C ASN A 151 4.92 -6.57 16.20
N SER A 152 5.26 -5.37 16.69
CA SER A 152 5.97 -5.20 17.97
C SER A 152 5.19 -5.72 19.19
N ASP A 153 3.87 -5.85 19.09
CA ASP A 153 3.00 -6.42 20.14
C ASP A 153 2.84 -7.95 20.01
N GLY A 154 3.44 -8.56 18.98
CA GLY A 154 3.28 -9.99 18.67
C GLY A 154 2.03 -10.32 17.86
N ASP A 155 1.27 -9.31 17.44
CA ASP A 155 0.03 -9.45 16.70
C ASP A 155 0.29 -9.79 15.23
N LEU A 156 -0.32 -10.87 14.77
CA LEU A 156 -0.52 -11.20 13.34
C LEU A 156 -1.51 -10.24 12.63
N PRO A 157 -1.53 -10.17 11.29
CA PRO A 157 -2.46 -9.30 10.54
C PRO A 157 -3.93 -9.58 10.81
N ILE A 158 -4.28 -10.83 11.14
CA ILE A 158 -5.64 -11.19 11.53
C ILE A 158 -6.06 -10.55 12.87
N HIS A 159 -5.14 -10.34 13.82
CA HIS A 159 -5.46 -9.59 15.04
C HIS A 159 -5.81 -8.15 14.71
N SER A 160 -5.07 -7.50 13.80
CA SER A 160 -5.39 -6.14 13.33
C SER A 160 -6.74 -6.05 12.61
N MET A 161 -7.15 -7.11 11.92
CA MET A 161 -8.50 -7.22 11.35
C MET A 161 -9.57 -7.29 12.44
N LEU A 162 -9.33 -8.08 13.49
CA LEU A 162 -10.27 -8.36 14.57
C LEU A 162 -10.34 -7.25 15.62
N SER A 163 -9.32 -6.40 15.75
CA SER A 163 -9.30 -5.28 16.70
C SER A 163 -10.30 -4.17 16.36
N ARG A 164 -10.92 -4.21 15.17
CA ARG A 164 -12.01 -3.29 14.82
C ARG A 164 -13.30 -3.62 15.54
N GLU A 165 -13.79 -2.64 16.31
CA GLU A 165 -15.05 -2.68 17.05
C GLU A 165 -16.29 -3.01 16.18
N HIS A 166 -16.20 -2.89 14.86
CA HIS A 166 -17.34 -3.04 13.93
C HIS A 166 -17.09 -4.00 12.77
N LEU A 167 -16.22 -5.02 12.92
CA LEU A 167 -15.86 -5.93 11.82
C LEU A 167 -17.07 -6.55 11.08
N PHE A 168 -18.17 -6.82 11.80
CA PHE A 168 -19.41 -7.38 11.24
C PHE A 168 -20.64 -6.50 11.42
N LEU A 169 -20.46 -5.32 11.99
CA LEU A 169 -21.56 -4.40 12.26
C LEU A 169 -21.61 -3.34 11.16
N ALA A 170 -22.82 -3.07 10.67
CA ALA A 170 -23.09 -1.80 9.99
C ALA A 170 -22.50 -0.67 10.85
N PRO A 171 -21.91 0.41 10.28
CA PRO A 171 -21.60 1.58 11.07
C PRO A 171 -22.88 2.03 11.78
N THR A 172 -22.98 1.77 13.08
CA THR A 172 -24.17 2.07 13.88
C THR A 172 -24.18 3.54 14.31
N SER A 173 -23.08 4.25 14.08
CA SER A 173 -22.92 5.66 14.43
C SER A 173 -21.82 6.30 13.57
N GLY A 174 -22.19 7.34 12.81
CA GLY A 174 -21.37 8.53 12.59
C GLY A 174 -20.03 8.41 11.85
N SER A 175 -20.05 8.28 10.52
CA SER A 175 -19.15 9.07 9.65
C SER A 175 -19.70 9.18 8.22
N VAL A 176 -21.00 9.46 8.10
CA VAL A 176 -21.51 10.16 6.93
C VAL A 176 -21.71 11.59 7.40
N ARG A 177 -20.68 12.44 7.24
CA ARG A 177 -20.87 13.89 7.33
C ARG A 177 -21.67 14.32 6.10
N GLY A 178 -22.98 14.10 6.19
CA GLY A 178 -23.92 14.32 5.10
C GLY A 178 -25.23 13.57 5.33
N ALA A 179 -26.09 14.17 6.16
CA ALA A 179 -27.51 13.85 6.31
C ALA A 179 -27.91 12.47 6.87
N SER A 180 -28.33 12.51 8.15
CA SER A 180 -29.54 11.89 8.71
C SER A 180 -29.82 10.39 8.45
N LEU A 181 -30.14 9.69 9.56
CA LEU A 181 -30.82 8.38 9.65
C LEU A 181 -29.92 7.14 9.86
N ALA A 182 -29.36 7.01 11.06
CA ALA A 182 -29.16 5.68 11.64
C ALA A 182 -30.55 5.09 11.95
N LYS A 183 -31.17 4.45 10.96
CA LYS A 183 -32.43 3.74 11.11
C LYS A 183 -32.19 2.46 11.92
N PRO A 184 -32.95 2.19 13.01
CA PRO A 184 -32.90 0.90 13.69
C PRO A 184 -33.07 -0.26 12.70
N LEU A 185 -32.51 -1.44 12.99
CA LEU A 185 -32.48 -2.64 12.13
C LEU A 185 -33.82 -3.01 11.45
N GLY A 186 -34.95 -2.63 12.04
CA GLY A 186 -36.30 -2.81 11.48
C GLY A 186 -36.69 -1.87 10.33
N LEU A 187 -35.95 -0.79 10.10
CA LEU A 187 -36.28 0.27 9.13
C LEU A 187 -35.34 0.33 7.91
N LEU A 188 -34.40 -0.61 7.79
CA LEU A 188 -33.50 -0.69 6.63
C LEU A 188 -34.29 -1.06 5.36
N THR A 189 -34.01 -0.32 4.30
CA THR A 189 -34.44 -0.63 2.94
C THR A 189 -33.88 -1.97 2.49
N LYS A 190 -34.50 -2.58 1.47
CA LYS A 190 -34.01 -3.82 0.86
C LYS A 190 -32.54 -3.70 0.42
N LYS A 191 -32.20 -2.57 -0.23
CA LYS A 191 -30.83 -2.28 -0.70
C LYS A 191 -29.82 -2.19 0.45
N GLU A 192 -30.18 -1.54 1.56
CA GLU A 192 -29.31 -1.48 2.74
C GLU A 192 -29.12 -2.87 3.37
N LYS A 193 -30.15 -3.70 3.43
CA LYS A 193 -30.04 -5.10 3.92
C LYS A 193 -29.15 -5.96 3.02
N GLU A 194 -29.25 -5.79 1.70
CA GLU A 194 -28.39 -6.46 0.72
C GLU A 194 -26.93 -6.03 0.89
N TRP A 195 -26.68 -4.72 0.96
CA TRP A 195 -25.35 -4.16 1.25
C TRP A 195 -24.74 -4.72 2.55
N GLN A 196 -25.50 -4.80 3.63
CA GLN A 196 -25.02 -5.39 4.89
C GLN A 196 -24.62 -6.86 4.75
N LYS A 197 -25.36 -7.65 3.94
CA LYS A 197 -25.01 -9.04 3.65
C LYS A 197 -23.72 -9.12 2.85
N GLU A 198 -23.55 -8.26 1.85
CA GLU A 198 -22.33 -8.19 1.03
C GLU A 198 -21.11 -7.85 1.88
N VAL A 199 -21.18 -6.80 2.70
CA VAL A 199 -20.10 -6.42 3.62
C VAL A 199 -19.72 -7.60 4.52
N LYS A 200 -20.70 -8.25 5.15
CA LYS A 200 -20.45 -9.42 6.01
C LYS A 200 -19.79 -10.57 5.23
N GLN A 201 -20.22 -10.80 3.98
CA GLN A 201 -19.64 -11.83 3.14
C GLN A 201 -18.20 -11.53 2.74
N VAL A 202 -17.88 -10.28 2.39
CA VAL A 202 -16.52 -9.83 2.09
C VAL A 202 -15.60 -10.00 3.29
N GLN A 203 -16.06 -9.64 4.50
CA GLN A 203 -15.26 -9.82 5.72
C GLN A 203 -15.00 -11.31 6.02
N LYS A 204 -15.98 -12.18 5.78
CA LYS A 204 -15.76 -13.64 5.87
C LYS A 204 -14.71 -14.15 4.86
N LEU A 205 -14.70 -13.63 3.64
CA LEU A 205 -13.71 -14.00 2.63
C LEU A 205 -12.30 -13.58 3.05
N LYS A 206 -12.14 -12.35 3.56
CA LYS A 206 -10.87 -11.85 4.11
C LYS A 206 -10.37 -12.71 5.28
N MET A 207 -11.25 -13.07 6.22
CA MET A 207 -10.86 -13.96 7.31
C MET A 207 -10.44 -15.34 6.80
N ARG A 208 -11.18 -15.90 5.84
CA ARG A 208 -10.87 -17.22 5.30
C ARG A 208 -9.48 -17.26 4.70
N ILE A 209 -9.14 -16.31 3.82
CA ILE A 209 -7.83 -16.30 3.16
C ILE A 209 -6.68 -16.09 4.15
N LEU A 210 -6.89 -15.33 5.23
CA LEU A 210 -5.91 -15.16 6.31
C LEU A 210 -5.73 -16.41 7.18
N LEU A 211 -6.75 -17.28 7.24
CA LEU A 211 -6.75 -18.53 8.01
C LEU A 211 -6.36 -19.76 7.17
N GLU A 212 -6.09 -19.59 5.88
CA GLU A 212 -5.70 -20.70 5.02
C GLU A 212 -4.37 -21.32 5.48
N PRO A 213 -4.28 -22.66 5.59
CA PRO A 213 -3.03 -23.32 5.96
C PRO A 213 -1.88 -22.93 5.03
N LEU A 214 -0.73 -22.65 5.64
CA LEU A 214 0.52 -22.43 4.92
C LEU A 214 1.20 -23.76 4.68
N GLU A 215 1.35 -24.14 3.41
CA GLU A 215 2.31 -25.17 3.02
C GLU A 215 3.70 -24.56 3.14
N MET A 216 4.36 -24.83 4.26
CA MET A 216 5.74 -24.43 4.48
C MET A 216 6.63 -25.54 3.93
N PRO A 217 7.49 -25.29 2.93
CA PRO A 217 8.47 -26.30 2.52
C PRO A 217 9.33 -26.67 3.73
N GLU A 218 9.51 -27.96 3.96
CA GLU A 218 10.43 -28.48 4.97
C GLU A 218 11.84 -27.99 4.63
N HIS A 219 12.42 -27.24 5.57
CA HIS A 219 13.77 -26.65 5.66
C HIS A 219 14.73 -26.73 4.47
#